data_AF-A0A6I2V4Y7-F1
#
_entry.id   AF-A0A6I2V4Y7-F1
#
_cell.length_a   1.000
_cell.length_b   1.000
_cell.length_c   1.000
_cell.angle_alpha   90.00
_cell.angle_beta   90.00
_cell.angle_gamma   90.00
#
_symmetry.space_group_name_H-M   'P 1'
#
loop_
_entity.id
_entity.type
_entity.pdbx_description
1 polymer ?
#
loop_
_entity_poly.entity_id
_entity_poly.type
_entity_poly.pdbx_seq_one_letter_code
_entity_poly.pdbx_strand_id
1 'polypeptide(L)'
;MDVTSRSIDLSHKSIAARKRLTDGARKRLTDESGSLSVVIIGLFIITVASLMVMSDIASVFVAKRSLVQATEAAAQRGVHTLDESAYYVGKGNMFTAPLAALTARPHRSIPIDCNRAVFNVMLELHNWSNDEGAMKRNELKGIVLTDLQCDGTSIEISTYAEVVFPFRVPFTRMDSAFLTASAGTTNEVQEGFYLFGIRLH
;
A
#
# COMPACT_ATOMS: atom_id res chain seq x y z
N MET A 1 32.15 9.01 -35.14
CA MET A 1 30.73 9.37 -35.30
C MET A 1 29.98 8.08 -35.66
N ASP A 2 29.78 7.13 -34.73
CA ASP A 2 29.35 5.77 -35.11
C ASP A 2 28.49 5.03 -34.07
N VAL A 3 27.79 5.76 -33.19
CA VAL A 3 26.90 5.14 -32.18
C VAL A 3 25.43 5.31 -32.56
N THR A 4 25.07 6.39 -33.26
CA THR A 4 23.70 6.70 -33.69
C THR A 4 23.23 5.91 -34.92
N SER A 5 24.13 5.33 -35.72
CA SER A 5 23.76 4.55 -36.91
C SER A 5 23.29 3.13 -36.57
N ARG A 6 23.88 2.49 -35.54
CA ARG A 6 23.49 1.12 -35.10
C ARG A 6 22.15 1.06 -34.37
N SER A 7 21.75 2.12 -33.67
CA SER A 7 20.49 2.14 -32.90
C SER A 7 19.26 2.25 -33.82
N ILE A 8 19.39 2.88 -34.99
CA ILE A 8 18.30 3.04 -35.97
C ILE A 8 18.01 1.70 -36.69
N ASP A 9 19.06 0.93 -37.01
CA ASP A 9 18.94 -0.34 -37.75
C ASP A 9 18.26 -1.45 -36.92
N LEU A 10 18.53 -1.50 -35.60
CA LEU A 10 17.87 -2.42 -34.66
C LEU A 10 16.36 -2.13 -34.50
N SER A 11 15.97 -0.84 -34.53
CA SER A 11 14.56 -0.44 -34.45
C SER A 11 13.81 -0.82 -35.74
N HIS A 12 14.40 -0.58 -36.92
CA HIS A 12 13.78 -0.90 -38.21
C HIS A 12 13.55 -2.41 -38.42
N LYS A 13 14.48 -3.25 -37.96
CA LYS A 13 14.33 -4.72 -38.00
C LYS A 13 13.18 -5.23 -37.14
N SER A 14 12.97 -4.63 -35.97
CA SER A 14 11.87 -4.99 -35.05
C SER A 14 10.49 -4.64 -35.62
N ILE A 15 10.38 -3.51 -36.33
CA ILE A 15 9.15 -3.03 -36.96
C ILE A 15 8.82 -3.86 -38.21
N ALA A 16 9.83 -4.20 -39.02
CA ALA A 16 9.66 -5.05 -40.20
C ALA A 16 9.26 -6.49 -39.83
N ALA A 17 9.79 -7.03 -38.72
CA ALA A 17 9.38 -8.33 -38.19
C ALA A 17 7.94 -8.34 -37.70
N ARG A 18 7.51 -7.29 -36.98
CA ARG A 18 6.10 -7.09 -36.59
C ARG A 18 5.18 -7.01 -37.80
N LYS A 19 5.58 -6.28 -38.85
CA LYS A 19 4.78 -6.11 -40.08
C LYS A 19 4.61 -7.41 -40.87
N ARG A 20 5.66 -8.25 -40.93
CA ARG A 20 5.59 -9.58 -41.58
C ARG A 20 4.73 -10.58 -40.81
N LEU A 21 4.75 -10.53 -39.48
CA LEU A 21 3.87 -11.35 -38.64
C LEU A 21 2.39 -10.96 -38.82
N THR A 22 2.09 -9.65 -38.88
CA THR A 22 0.71 -9.17 -39.12
C THR A 22 0.21 -9.48 -40.52
N ASP A 23 1.06 -9.38 -41.54
CA ASP A 23 0.67 -9.66 -42.94
C ASP A 23 0.45 -11.17 -43.17
N GLY A 24 1.25 -12.02 -42.52
CA GLY A 24 1.05 -13.49 -42.53
C GLY A 24 -0.22 -13.93 -41.81
N ALA A 25 -0.56 -13.27 -40.70
CA ALA A 25 -1.83 -13.50 -39.99
C ALA A 25 -3.02 -13.06 -40.85
N ARG A 26 -2.94 -11.90 -41.51
CA ARG A 26 -4.00 -11.37 -42.37
C ARG A 26 -4.32 -12.26 -43.56
N LYS A 27 -3.30 -12.88 -44.17
CA LYS A 27 -3.47 -13.78 -45.32
C LYS A 27 -4.09 -15.14 -44.93
N ARG A 28 -3.93 -15.57 -43.67
CA ARG A 28 -4.57 -16.79 -43.13
C ARG A 28 -5.98 -16.52 -42.57
N LEU A 29 -6.29 -15.28 -42.21
CA LEU A 29 -7.62 -14.85 -41.77
C LEU A 29 -8.63 -14.73 -42.93
N THR A 30 -8.17 -14.67 -44.18
CA THR A 30 -9.02 -14.56 -45.39
C THR A 30 -9.36 -15.90 -46.05
N ASP A 31 -8.95 -17.03 -45.47
CA ASP A 31 -9.30 -18.36 -46.00
C ASP A 31 -10.67 -18.79 -45.45
N GLU A 32 -11.68 -18.82 -46.30
CA GLU A 32 -13.09 -18.90 -45.89
C GLU A 32 -13.49 -20.25 -45.26
N SER A 33 -12.69 -21.30 -45.49
CA SER A 33 -12.96 -22.66 -44.97
C SER A 33 -12.68 -22.79 -43.47
N GLY A 34 -11.91 -21.87 -42.87
CA GLY A 34 -11.51 -21.91 -41.46
C GLY A 34 -12.22 -20.91 -40.54
N SER A 35 -13.12 -20.08 -41.07
CA SER A 35 -13.65 -18.87 -40.39
C SER A 35 -14.19 -19.13 -38.98
N LEU A 36 -14.95 -20.22 -38.78
CA LEU A 36 -15.49 -20.56 -37.46
C LEU A 36 -14.41 -21.00 -36.46
N SER A 37 -13.43 -21.78 -36.89
CA SER A 37 -12.33 -22.25 -36.02
C SER A 37 -11.39 -21.09 -35.64
N VAL A 38 -11.10 -20.20 -36.59
CA VAL A 38 -10.22 -19.05 -36.36
C VAL A 38 -10.83 -18.06 -35.37
N VAL A 39 -12.15 -17.84 -35.43
CA VAL A 39 -12.86 -16.99 -34.46
C VAL A 39 -12.79 -17.59 -33.04
N ILE A 40 -13.00 -18.90 -32.89
CA ILE A 40 -12.94 -19.58 -31.58
C ILE A 40 -11.54 -19.52 -30.99
N ILE A 41 -10.50 -19.82 -31.80
CA ILE A 41 -9.10 -19.77 -31.34
C ILE A 41 -8.71 -18.33 -30.99
N GLY A 42 -9.12 -17.34 -31.79
CA GLY A 42 -8.89 -15.94 -31.51
C GLY A 42 -9.53 -15.49 -30.19
N LEU A 43 -10.80 -15.87 -29.98
CA LEU A 43 -11.51 -15.58 -28.73
C LEU A 43 -10.83 -16.24 -27.53
N PHE A 44 -10.38 -17.49 -27.66
CA PHE A 44 -9.66 -18.18 -26.59
C PHE A 44 -8.33 -17.50 -26.23
N ILE A 45 -7.57 -17.03 -27.21
CA ILE A 45 -6.32 -16.31 -26.96
C ILE A 45 -6.61 -14.97 -26.26
N ILE A 46 -7.67 -14.25 -26.68
CA ILE A 46 -8.06 -12.99 -26.06
C ILE A 46 -8.51 -13.19 -24.62
N THR A 47 -9.29 -14.24 -24.31
CA THR A 47 -9.73 -14.53 -22.94
C THR A 47 -8.56 -14.90 -22.04
N VAL A 48 -7.66 -15.78 -22.49
CA VAL A 48 -6.45 -16.14 -21.73
C VAL A 48 -5.55 -14.92 -21.49
N ALA A 49 -5.35 -14.06 -22.51
CA ALA A 49 -4.60 -12.83 -22.36
C ALA A 49 -5.25 -11.87 -21.35
N SER A 50 -6.59 -11.77 -21.37
CA SER A 50 -7.34 -10.92 -20.44
C SER A 50 -7.23 -11.42 -19.00
N LEU A 51 -7.29 -12.75 -18.80
CA LEU A 51 -7.11 -13.37 -17.48
C LEU A 51 -5.72 -13.09 -16.89
N MET A 52 -4.67 -13.13 -17.74
CA MET A 52 -3.30 -12.84 -17.30
C MET A 52 -3.16 -11.41 -16.78
N VAL A 53 -3.66 -10.41 -17.55
CA VAL A 53 -3.61 -9.00 -17.13
C VAL A 53 -4.44 -8.75 -15.88
N MET A 54 -5.62 -9.37 -15.78
CA MET A 54 -6.47 -9.23 -14.60
C MET A 54 -5.79 -9.78 -13.34
N SER A 55 -5.06 -10.89 -13.44
CA SER A 55 -4.32 -11.48 -12.31
C SER A 55 -3.22 -10.55 -11.80
N ASP A 56 -2.52 -9.85 -12.68
CA ASP A 56 -1.44 -8.94 -12.29
C ASP A 56 -1.97 -7.68 -11.60
N ILE A 57 -3.10 -7.14 -12.07
CA ILE A 57 -3.75 -6.00 -11.40
C ILE A 57 -4.28 -6.42 -10.03
N ALA A 58 -4.85 -7.62 -9.93
CA ALA A 58 -5.38 -8.14 -8.68
C ALA A 58 -4.29 -8.33 -7.62
N SER A 59 -3.10 -8.81 -8.00
CA SER A 59 -1.99 -8.98 -7.04
C SER A 59 -1.53 -7.65 -6.47
N VAL A 60 -1.37 -6.60 -7.30
CA VAL A 60 -0.99 -5.25 -6.85
C VAL A 60 -2.06 -4.63 -5.97
N PHE A 61 -3.33 -4.74 -6.33
CA PHE A 61 -4.41 -4.17 -5.52
C PHE A 61 -4.45 -4.77 -4.12
N VAL A 62 -4.29 -6.09 -4.02
CA VAL A 62 -4.27 -6.77 -2.73
C VAL A 62 -2.99 -6.42 -1.96
N ALA A 63 -1.84 -6.32 -2.63
CA ALA A 63 -0.61 -5.89 -2.00
C ALA A 63 -0.72 -4.48 -1.41
N LYS A 64 -1.35 -3.54 -2.14
CA LYS A 64 -1.62 -2.19 -1.64
C LYS A 64 -2.47 -2.18 -0.39
N ARG A 65 -3.54 -2.99 -0.33
CA ARG A 65 -4.37 -3.11 0.88
C ARG A 65 -3.60 -3.66 2.07
N SER A 66 -2.75 -4.66 1.85
CA SER A 66 -1.88 -5.20 2.90
C SER A 66 -0.88 -4.17 3.42
N LEU A 67 -0.28 -3.37 2.53
CA LEU A 67 0.59 -2.26 2.91
C LEU A 67 -0.17 -1.23 3.77
N VAL A 68 -1.36 -0.81 3.34
CA VAL A 68 -2.21 0.13 4.10
C VAL A 68 -2.55 -0.43 5.49
N GLN A 69 -2.88 -1.72 5.59
CA GLN A 69 -3.17 -2.36 6.88
C GLN A 69 -1.94 -2.37 7.80
N ALA A 70 -0.75 -2.65 7.26
CA ALA A 70 0.49 -2.60 8.03
C ALA A 70 0.79 -1.16 8.50
N THR A 71 0.57 -0.17 7.64
CA THR A 71 0.69 1.25 8.03
C THR A 71 -0.30 1.64 9.10
N GLU A 72 -1.56 1.24 9.00
CA GLU A 72 -2.58 1.56 10.00
C GLU A 72 -2.23 0.94 11.35
N ALA A 73 -1.83 -0.33 11.36
CA ALA A 73 -1.40 -1.03 12.57
C ALA A 73 -0.17 -0.39 13.22
N ALA A 74 0.77 0.10 12.42
CA ALA A 74 1.94 0.80 12.91
C ALA A 74 1.61 2.21 13.43
N ALA A 75 0.76 2.95 12.71
CA ALA A 75 0.29 4.25 13.14
C ALA A 75 -0.47 4.15 14.48
N GLN A 76 -1.33 3.14 14.63
CA GLN A 76 -2.03 2.82 15.88
C GLN A 76 -1.04 2.52 17.02
N ARG A 77 -0.01 1.71 16.78
CA ARG A 77 1.03 1.48 17.80
C ARG A 77 1.81 2.75 18.16
N GLY A 78 2.06 3.62 17.19
CA GLY A 78 2.72 4.91 17.41
C GLY A 78 1.90 5.82 18.32
N VAL A 79 0.59 5.98 18.07
CA VAL A 79 -0.25 6.91 18.86
C VAL A 79 -0.51 6.45 20.28
N HIS A 80 -0.42 5.15 20.55
CA HIS A 80 -0.55 4.61 21.90
C HIS A 80 0.70 4.83 22.76
N THR A 81 1.76 5.46 22.24
CA THR A 81 2.93 5.83 23.04
C THR A 81 2.66 7.10 23.84
N LEU A 82 2.48 6.95 25.15
CA LEU A 82 2.12 8.05 26.04
C LEU A 82 3.35 8.90 26.44
N ASP A 83 3.24 10.22 26.38
CA ASP A 83 4.14 11.12 27.09
C ASP A 83 3.67 11.27 28.54
N GLU A 84 4.29 10.49 29.43
CA GLU A 84 4.00 10.51 30.87
C GLU A 84 4.20 11.90 31.48
N SER A 85 5.20 12.65 31.01
CA SER A 85 5.54 13.96 31.58
C SER A 85 4.47 14.99 31.25
N ALA A 86 4.03 15.08 29.99
CA ALA A 86 2.92 15.97 29.61
C ALA A 86 1.57 15.52 30.19
N TYR A 87 1.35 14.21 30.29
CA TYR A 87 0.10 13.65 30.80
C TYR A 87 -0.13 13.96 32.28
N TYR A 88 0.90 13.76 33.12
CA TYR A 88 0.83 13.95 34.57
C TYR A 88 1.16 15.37 35.02
N VAL A 89 2.05 16.10 34.35
CA VAL A 89 2.46 17.47 34.76
C VAL A 89 1.49 18.54 34.22
N GLY A 90 0.72 18.23 33.16
CA GLY A 90 -0.19 19.18 32.48
C GLY A 90 -1.42 19.67 33.26
N LYS A 91 -1.51 19.44 34.59
CA LYS A 91 -2.43 20.16 35.48
C LYS A 91 -1.72 20.48 36.79
N GLY A 92 -1.08 21.64 36.81
CA GLY A 92 -0.75 22.32 38.05
C GLY A 92 -1.98 22.34 38.98
N ASN A 93 -1.75 21.80 40.18
CA ASN A 93 -2.59 21.79 41.36
C ASN A 93 -3.62 20.65 41.40
N MET A 94 -3.36 19.71 42.32
CA MET A 94 -4.23 18.65 42.87
C MET A 94 -5.64 19.14 43.32
N PHE A 95 -5.89 20.45 43.24
CA PHE A 95 -7.16 21.13 43.55
C PHE A 95 -8.04 21.42 42.32
N THR A 96 -7.58 21.22 41.07
CA THR A 96 -8.39 21.48 39.86
C THR A 96 -9.06 20.25 39.27
N ALA A 97 -8.79 19.05 39.80
CA ALA A 97 -9.45 17.80 39.42
C ALA A 97 -10.99 17.85 39.57
N PRO A 98 -11.58 18.33 40.67
CA PRO A 98 -13.04 18.45 40.78
C PRO A 98 -13.60 19.59 39.92
N LEU A 99 -12.83 20.65 39.66
CA LEU A 99 -13.28 21.77 38.83
C LEU A 99 -13.32 21.42 37.33
N ALA A 100 -12.46 20.50 36.89
CA ALA A 100 -12.47 19.97 35.53
C ALA A 100 -13.59 18.93 35.28
N ALA A 101 -14.17 18.35 36.35
CA ALA A 101 -15.37 17.52 36.26
C ALA A 101 -16.67 18.34 36.26
N LEU A 102 -16.64 19.56 36.82
CA LEU A 102 -17.79 20.48 36.87
C LEU A 102 -17.89 21.43 35.68
N THR A 103 -16.76 21.72 35.03
CA THR A 103 -16.73 22.50 33.79
C THR A 103 -16.58 21.51 32.64
N ALA A 104 -17.58 21.43 31.76
CA ALA A 104 -17.56 20.62 30.54
C ALA A 104 -16.40 21.06 29.63
N ARG A 105 -15.17 20.67 29.98
CA ARG A 105 -13.97 20.98 29.22
C ARG A 105 -13.96 20.13 27.95
N PRO A 106 -13.49 20.68 26.82
CA PRO A 106 -13.27 19.90 25.60
C PRO A 106 -12.40 18.68 25.93
N HIS A 107 -12.82 17.54 25.39
CA HIS A 107 -12.23 16.22 25.59
C HIS A 107 -10.71 16.30 25.47
N ARG A 108 -9.99 15.87 26.51
CA ARG A 108 -8.54 16.05 26.59
C ARG A 108 -7.87 15.04 25.65
N SER A 109 -7.29 15.51 24.56
CA SER A 109 -6.39 14.72 23.72
C SER A 109 -5.25 14.16 24.57
N ILE A 110 -4.91 12.89 24.36
CA ILE A 110 -3.85 12.22 25.12
C ILE A 110 -2.51 12.59 24.47
N PRO A 111 -1.55 13.18 25.22
CA PRO A 111 -0.27 13.59 24.67
C PRO A 111 0.59 12.37 24.31
N ILE A 112 1.12 12.38 23.10
CA ILE A 112 1.91 11.31 22.50
C ILE A 112 3.39 11.66 22.63
N ASP A 113 4.21 10.68 23.02
CA ASP A 113 5.67 10.82 22.99
C ASP A 113 6.18 10.55 21.57
N CYS A 114 6.31 11.62 20.77
CA CYS A 114 6.76 11.51 19.38
C CYS A 114 8.13 10.83 19.22
N ASN A 115 9.04 10.93 20.21
CA ASN A 115 10.37 10.31 20.12
C ASN A 115 10.28 8.79 20.24
N ARG A 116 9.45 8.31 21.18
CA ARG A 116 9.18 6.88 21.34
C ARG A 116 8.24 6.34 20.26
N ALA A 117 7.33 7.16 19.76
CA ALA A 117 6.40 6.80 18.69
C ALA A 117 7.13 6.35 17.42
N VAL A 118 8.12 7.12 16.96
CA VAL A 118 8.90 6.81 15.74
C VAL A 118 9.58 5.44 15.85
N PHE A 119 10.18 5.15 17.01
CA PHE A 119 10.85 3.86 17.24
C PHE A 119 9.85 2.69 17.22
N ASN A 120 8.69 2.85 17.87
CA ASN A 120 7.66 1.80 17.88
C ASN A 120 7.02 1.58 16.51
N VAL A 121 6.80 2.65 15.73
CA VAL A 121 6.33 2.57 14.34
C VAL A 121 7.35 1.81 13.48
N MET A 122 8.63 2.18 13.57
CA MET A 122 9.69 1.56 12.78
C MET A 122 9.87 0.08 13.15
N LEU A 123 9.84 -0.24 14.45
CA LEU A 123 9.91 -1.62 14.93
C LEU A 123 8.71 -2.44 14.43
N GLU A 124 7.51 -1.85 14.43
CA GLU A 124 6.32 -2.52 13.93
C GLU A 124 6.41 -2.76 12.42
N LEU A 125 6.80 -1.75 11.62
CA LEU A 125 7.05 -1.90 10.19
C LEU A 125 8.12 -2.96 9.91
N HIS A 126 9.20 -2.98 10.70
CA HIS A 126 10.25 -3.96 10.58
C HIS A 126 9.73 -5.38 10.87
N ASN A 127 8.93 -5.53 11.92
CA ASN A 127 8.27 -6.79 12.24
C ASN A 127 7.32 -7.22 11.12
N TRP A 128 6.50 -6.33 10.57
CA TRP A 128 5.65 -6.61 9.40
C TRP A 128 6.44 -6.99 8.15
N SER A 129 7.59 -6.36 7.92
CA SER A 129 8.46 -6.68 6.78
C SER A 129 9.16 -8.03 6.96
N ASN A 130 9.54 -8.38 8.20
CA ASN A 130 10.33 -9.58 8.48
C ASN A 130 9.46 -10.81 8.81
N ASP A 131 8.24 -10.62 9.30
CA ASP A 131 7.32 -11.71 9.65
C ASP A 131 6.90 -12.49 8.40
N GLU A 132 7.31 -13.75 8.28
CA GLU A 132 6.96 -14.65 7.17
C GLU A 132 5.57 -15.30 7.34
N GLY A 133 4.82 -14.90 8.38
CA GLY A 133 3.48 -15.40 8.67
C GLY A 133 2.46 -15.19 7.54
N ALA A 134 1.38 -15.98 7.58
CA ALA A 134 0.33 -16.05 6.55
C ALA A 134 -0.38 -14.71 6.20
N MET A 135 -0.17 -13.65 6.98
CA MET A 135 -0.65 -12.29 6.69
C MET A 135 0.31 -11.48 5.81
N LYS A 136 1.61 -11.80 5.76
CA LYS A 136 2.57 -11.20 4.81
C LYS A 136 2.49 -11.95 3.49
N ARG A 137 2.09 -11.26 2.43
CA ARG A 137 2.19 -11.82 1.08
C ARG A 137 3.65 -11.78 0.62
N ASN A 138 4.12 -12.89 0.06
CA ASN A 138 5.46 -13.09 -0.49
C ASN A 138 5.87 -12.06 -1.57
N GLU A 139 4.91 -11.29 -2.09
CA GLU A 139 5.07 -10.32 -3.17
C GLU A 139 5.41 -8.90 -2.68
N LEU A 140 5.28 -8.59 -1.39
CA LEU A 140 5.69 -7.30 -0.80
C LEU A 140 7.10 -7.40 -0.22
N LYS A 141 8.02 -6.60 -0.74
CA LYS A 141 9.40 -6.52 -0.26
C LYS A 141 9.70 -5.15 0.31
N GLY A 142 10.36 -5.15 1.47
CA GLY A 142 10.99 -3.97 2.08
C GLY A 142 10.00 -2.83 2.33
N ILE A 143 9.15 -2.97 3.35
CA ILE A 143 8.30 -1.86 3.81
C ILE A 143 9.20 -0.85 4.54
N VAL A 144 9.25 0.38 4.05
CA VAL A 144 10.09 1.45 4.61
C VAL A 144 9.23 2.67 4.96
N LEU A 145 9.51 3.29 6.10
CA LEU A 145 8.93 4.58 6.48
C LEU A 145 9.59 5.69 5.68
N THR A 146 8.81 6.48 4.94
CA THR A 146 9.32 7.62 4.16
C THR A 146 9.15 8.94 4.89
N ASP A 147 8.03 9.11 5.57
CA ASP A 147 7.68 10.35 6.25
C ASP A 147 6.87 10.07 7.51
N LEU A 148 7.08 10.89 8.54
CA LEU A 148 6.35 10.81 9.81
C LEU A 148 6.17 12.22 10.37
N GLN A 149 4.91 12.62 10.46
CA GLN A 149 4.46 13.88 11.05
C GLN A 149 3.80 13.56 12.41
N CYS A 150 4.26 14.23 13.48
CA CYS A 150 3.71 14.05 14.82
C CYS A 150 3.46 15.41 15.47
N ASP A 151 2.19 15.72 15.75
CA ASP A 151 1.77 17.01 16.34
C ASP A 151 1.57 16.91 17.87
N GLY A 152 1.94 15.78 18.47
CA GLY A 152 1.80 15.50 19.91
C GLY A 152 0.43 14.93 20.31
N THR A 153 -0.57 14.94 19.44
CA THR A 153 -1.89 14.30 19.66
C THR A 153 -2.38 13.51 18.44
N SER A 154 -1.78 13.77 17.28
CA SER A 154 -1.97 13.08 16.01
C SER A 154 -0.63 12.58 15.47
N ILE A 155 -0.67 11.47 14.76
CA ILE A 155 0.45 10.94 13.99
C ILE A 155 -0.04 10.64 12.59
N GLU A 156 0.71 11.10 11.59
CA GLU A 156 0.59 10.70 10.20
C GLU A 156 1.89 10.06 9.74
N ILE A 157 1.78 8.90 9.09
CA ILE A 157 2.92 8.16 8.56
C ILE A 157 2.71 7.85 7.10
N SER A 158 3.79 7.93 6.33
CA SER A 158 3.85 7.51 4.95
C SER A 158 4.88 6.41 4.78
N THR A 159 4.55 5.41 3.99
CA THR A 159 5.42 4.26 3.74
C THR A 159 5.54 3.97 2.27
N TYR A 160 6.61 3.28 1.94
CA TYR A 160 6.99 2.84 0.62
C TYR A 160 7.25 1.34 0.63
N ALA A 161 6.81 0.65 -0.42
CA ALA A 161 7.11 -0.77 -0.62
C ALA A 161 7.27 -1.11 -2.10
N GLU A 162 8.11 -2.09 -2.39
CA GLU A 162 8.25 -2.68 -3.71
C GLU A 162 7.39 -3.94 -3.82
N VAL A 163 6.63 -4.05 -4.91
CA VAL A 163 5.80 -5.21 -5.22
C VAL A 163 6.27 -5.87 -6.50
N VAL A 164 6.48 -7.18 -6.44
CA VAL A 164 6.85 -7.99 -7.60
C VAL A 164 5.59 -8.57 -8.24
N PHE A 165 5.52 -8.55 -9.58
CA PHE A 165 4.39 -9.13 -10.30
C PHE A 165 4.54 -10.66 -10.41
N PRO A 166 3.45 -11.43 -10.23
CA PRO A 166 3.48 -12.90 -10.33
C PRO A 166 3.70 -13.39 -11.76
N PHE A 167 3.29 -12.62 -12.78
CA PHE A 167 3.49 -12.97 -14.17
C PHE A 167 4.19 -11.85 -14.94
N ARG A 168 5.15 -12.22 -15.79
CA ARG A 168 5.74 -11.30 -16.77
C ARG A 168 4.85 -11.26 -17.99
N VAL A 169 4.14 -10.15 -18.19
CA VAL A 169 3.39 -9.94 -19.44
C VAL A 169 4.35 -9.93 -20.63
N PRO A 170 4.07 -10.68 -21.71
CA PRO A 170 5.02 -10.89 -22.80
C PRO A 170 5.34 -9.64 -23.63
N PHE A 171 4.61 -8.54 -23.40
CA PHE A 171 4.74 -7.27 -24.13
C PHE A 171 5.33 -6.13 -23.29
N THR A 172 5.58 -6.30 -21.99
CA THR A 172 6.26 -5.28 -21.15
C THR A 172 7.43 -5.90 -20.38
N ARG A 173 8.39 -5.06 -19.98
CA ARG A 173 9.52 -5.46 -19.12
C ARG A 173 9.30 -5.06 -17.66
N MET A 174 8.06 -4.74 -17.27
CA MET A 174 7.74 -4.33 -15.90
C MET A 174 7.48 -5.58 -15.06
N ASP A 175 8.41 -5.88 -14.17
CA ASP A 175 8.40 -7.01 -13.23
C ASP A 175 8.20 -6.56 -11.78
N SER A 176 8.38 -5.28 -11.48
CA SER A 176 8.00 -4.68 -10.20
C SER A 176 7.29 -3.33 -10.35
N ALA A 177 6.56 -2.96 -9.30
CA ALA A 177 5.94 -1.66 -9.13
C ALA A 177 6.19 -1.14 -7.72
N PHE A 178 6.32 0.17 -7.59
CA PHE A 178 6.46 0.83 -6.30
C PHE A 178 5.10 1.31 -5.82
N LEU A 179 4.81 1.04 -4.54
CA LEU A 179 3.59 1.45 -3.88
C LEU A 179 3.91 2.40 -2.74
N THR A 180 3.04 3.38 -2.55
CA THR A 180 3.06 4.31 -1.43
C THR A 180 1.72 4.21 -0.69
N ALA A 181 1.77 4.24 0.63
CA ALA A 181 0.59 4.26 1.50
C ALA A 181 0.81 5.29 2.61
N SER A 182 -0.24 6.03 2.96
CA SER A 182 -0.27 6.93 4.11
C SER A 182 -1.39 6.54 5.06
N ALA A 183 -1.15 6.69 6.35
CA ALA A 183 -2.11 6.46 7.41
C ALA A 183 -1.95 7.52 8.51
N GLY A 184 -3.08 8.08 8.94
CA GLY A 184 -3.13 9.05 10.02
C GLY A 184 -4.05 8.58 11.14
N THR A 185 -3.68 8.81 12.38
CA THR A 185 -4.50 8.49 13.56
C THR A 185 -4.30 9.52 14.65
N THR A 186 -5.32 9.70 15.47
CA THR A 186 -5.32 10.64 16.60
C THR A 186 -5.57 9.89 17.90
N ASN A 187 -5.11 10.43 19.03
CA ASN A 187 -5.33 9.85 20.34
C ASN A 187 -6.28 10.73 21.16
N GLU A 188 -7.53 10.29 21.27
CA GLU A 188 -8.59 10.94 22.02
C GLU A 188 -9.19 10.01 23.07
N VAL A 189 -9.66 10.60 24.17
CA VAL A 189 -10.34 9.84 25.22
C VAL A 189 -11.70 9.37 24.71
N GLN A 190 -12.00 8.08 24.88
CA GLN A 190 -13.27 7.51 24.46
C GLN A 190 -14.44 8.12 25.25
N GLU A 191 -15.45 8.63 24.53
CA GLU A 191 -16.66 9.18 25.14
C GLU A 191 -17.67 8.09 25.53
N GLY A 192 -18.10 8.12 26.80
CA GLY A 192 -19.15 7.24 27.31
C GLY A 192 -19.22 7.21 28.83
N PHE A 193 -20.42 6.93 29.37
CA PHE A 193 -20.58 6.63 30.79
C PHE A 193 -20.31 5.15 31.02
N TYR A 194 -19.24 4.84 31.74
CA TYR A 194 -18.87 3.48 32.09
C TYR A 194 -19.23 3.22 33.56
N LEU A 195 -20.16 2.31 33.81
CA LEU A 195 -20.46 1.82 35.16
C LEU A 195 -19.83 0.43 35.30
N PHE A 196 -18.90 0.27 36.24
CA PHE A 196 -18.17 -0.99 36.46
C PHE A 196 -17.50 -1.57 35.20
N GLY A 197 -16.99 -0.72 34.30
CA GLY A 197 -16.34 -1.15 33.06
C GLY A 197 -17.30 -1.55 31.94
N ILE A 198 -18.62 -1.46 32.16
CA ILE A 198 -19.65 -1.67 31.14
C ILE A 198 -20.09 -0.31 30.60
N ARG A 199 -20.07 -0.13 29.28
CA ARG A 199 -20.57 1.08 28.62
C ARG A 199 -22.10 1.07 28.68
N LEU A 200 -22.68 2.02 29.41
CA LEU A 200 -24.12 2.27 29.39
C LEU A 200 -24.39 3.27 28.26
N HIS A 201 -25.23 2.86 27.31
CA HIS A 201 -25.62 3.66 26.14
C HIS A 201 -26.86 4.49 26.44
#